data_AF-A0A183ACP5-F1
#
_entry.id   AF-A0A183ACP5-F1
#
_cell.length_a   1.000
_cell.length_b   1.000
_cell.length_c   1.000
_cell.angle_alpha   90.00
_cell.angle_beta   90.00
_cell.angle_gamma   90.00
#
_symmetry.space_group_name_H-M   'P 1'
#
loop_
_entity.id
_entity.type
_entity.pdbx_description
1 polymer ?
#
loop_
_entity_poly.entity_id
_entity_poly.type
_entity_poly.pdbx_seq_one_letter_code
_entity_poly.pdbx_strand_id
1 'polypeptide(L)'
;LICGLQFLVSHSVFFFCCLHSRSARAVELLDTFPDSDFIQIHGSQSVRWSSIPAASNLTHAVVVIPRKPGPYNFTSATVNYIAGEDDKTTVCTMTLQCHILLCFDPLICDLNQLPSLR
;
A
#
# COMPACT_ATOMS: atom_id res chain seq x y z
N LEU A 1 17.19 -10.87 -24.43
CA LEU A 1 16.50 -9.81 -23.67
C LEU A 1 15.76 -10.49 -22.53
N ILE A 2 16.13 -10.22 -21.28
CA ILE A 2 15.33 -10.66 -20.14
C ILE A 2 14.17 -9.67 -20.08
N CYS A 3 12.97 -10.07 -20.49
CA CYS A 3 11.77 -9.27 -20.26
C CYS A 3 11.68 -8.99 -18.76
N GLY A 4 11.78 -7.72 -18.37
CA GLY A 4 11.85 -7.29 -16.98
C GLY A 4 10.56 -7.65 -16.26
N LEU A 5 10.63 -8.67 -15.41
CA LEU A 5 9.53 -9.08 -14.56
C LEU A 5 9.21 -7.94 -13.59
N GLN A 6 7.98 -7.44 -13.61
CA GLN A 6 7.51 -6.41 -12.68
C GLN A 6 6.61 -7.08 -11.62
N PHE A 7 6.76 -6.62 -10.39
CA PHE A 7 5.91 -7.03 -9.28
C PHE A 7 5.02 -5.87 -8.86
N LEU A 8 3.74 -6.17 -8.69
CA LEU A 8 2.80 -5.28 -8.05
C LEU A 8 2.71 -5.67 -6.58
N VAL A 9 3.11 -4.75 -5.70
CA VAL A 9 2.90 -4.85 -4.26
C VAL A 9 1.68 -4.02 -3.95
N SER A 10 0.58 -4.65 -3.55
CA SER A 10 -0.68 -3.99 -3.24
C SER A 10 -1.14 -4.26 -1.82
N HIS A 11 -1.55 -3.21 -1.12
CA HIS A 11 -2.13 -3.24 0.20
C HIS A 11 -3.54 -2.67 0.15
N SER A 12 -4.53 -3.47 0.54
CA SER A 12 -5.90 -2.99 0.75
C SER A 12 -6.11 -2.77 2.23
N VAL A 13 -6.36 -1.52 2.63
CA VAL A 13 -6.62 -1.17 4.01
C VAL A 13 -8.11 -1.02 4.20
N PHE A 14 -8.65 -1.87 5.07
CA PHE A 14 -10.02 -1.74 5.56
C PHE A 14 -9.99 -1.17 6.98
N PHE A 15 -10.48 0.06 7.15
CA PHE A 15 -10.53 0.69 8.46
C PHE A 15 -11.72 0.14 9.27
N PHE A 16 -11.51 -1.01 9.93
CA PHE A 16 -12.53 -1.70 10.71
C PHE A 16 -12.99 -0.89 11.95
N CYS A 17 -12.09 -0.14 12.58
CA CYS A 17 -12.43 0.70 13.74
C CYS A 17 -13.47 1.80 13.40
N CYS A 18 -13.56 2.18 12.12
CA CYS A 18 -14.47 3.19 11.60
C CYS A 18 -15.89 2.69 11.29
N LEU A 19 -16.17 1.38 11.44
CA LEU A 19 -17.49 0.78 11.15
C LEU A 19 -18.66 1.38 11.93
N HIS A 20 -18.39 2.12 13.02
CA HIS A 20 -19.39 2.79 13.85
C HIS A 20 -19.58 4.29 13.53
N SER A 21 -19.42 4.68 12.25
CA SER A 21 -19.74 6.03 11.71
C SER A 21 -18.68 7.14 11.85
N ARG A 22 -17.37 6.83 12.00
CA ARG A 22 -16.32 7.87 12.09
C ARG A 22 -15.22 7.70 11.06
N SER A 23 -14.79 8.81 10.45
CA SER A 23 -13.67 8.83 9.51
C SER A 23 -12.32 8.63 10.21
N ALA A 24 -11.41 7.85 9.64
CA ALA A 24 -10.01 7.87 10.05
C ALA A 24 -9.38 9.20 9.61
N ARG A 25 -8.49 9.76 10.43
CA ARG A 25 -7.84 11.06 10.16
C ARG A 25 -6.33 10.92 10.21
N ALA A 26 -5.64 11.83 9.52
CA ALA A 26 -4.18 11.88 9.46
C ALA A 26 -3.58 10.49 9.21
N VAL A 27 -4.11 9.81 8.19
CA VAL A 27 -3.71 8.45 7.86
C VAL A 27 -2.39 8.50 7.11
N GLU A 28 -1.42 7.73 7.57
CA GLU A 28 -0.13 7.55 6.94
C GLU A 28 0.09 6.05 6.70
N LEU A 29 0.39 5.69 5.46
CA LEU A 29 0.83 4.36 5.10
C LEU A 29 2.27 4.42 4.62
N LEU A 30 3.08 3.48 5.12
CA LEU A 30 4.47 3.31 4.77
C LEU A 30 4.72 1.87 4.34
N ASP A 31 5.01 1.66 3.06
CA ASP A 31 5.53 0.41 2.53
C ASP A 31 7.00 0.23 2.90
N THR A 32 7.34 -0.98 3.32
CA THR A 32 8.69 -1.40 3.70
C THR A 32 9.11 -2.54 2.80
N PHE A 33 10.11 -2.27 1.96
CA PHE A 33 10.82 -3.27 1.15
C PHE A 33 12.28 -2.83 0.95
N PRO A 34 13.25 -3.75 0.94
CA PRO A 34 14.66 -3.39 0.88
C PRO A 34 15.10 -2.94 -0.53
N ASP A 35 15.67 -1.74 -0.65
CA ASP A 35 16.23 -1.18 -1.91
C ASP A 35 17.42 -2.00 -2.47
N SER A 36 18.02 -2.86 -1.65
CA SER A 36 19.03 -3.83 -2.10
C SER A 36 18.44 -4.90 -3.01
N ASP A 37 17.13 -5.14 -2.88
CA ASP A 37 16.43 -6.26 -3.49
C ASP A 37 15.37 -5.80 -4.49
N PHE A 38 14.87 -4.57 -4.36
CA PHE A 38 13.84 -4.01 -5.23
C PHE A 38 14.21 -2.63 -5.76
N ILE A 39 13.74 -2.32 -6.96
CA ILE A 39 13.76 -0.99 -7.56
C ILE A 39 12.31 -0.56 -7.73
N GLN A 40 11.91 0.53 -7.10
CA GLN A 40 10.58 1.11 -7.31
C GLN A 40 10.52 1.78 -8.68
N ILE A 41 9.50 1.44 -9.46
CA ILE A 41 9.24 1.99 -10.80
C ILE A 41 8.09 2.99 -10.76
N HIS A 42 7.02 2.68 -10.01
CA HIS A 42 5.84 3.54 -9.89
C HIS A 42 5.24 3.49 -8.47
N GLY A 43 4.43 4.51 -8.16
CA GLY A 43 3.83 4.72 -6.84
C GLY A 43 4.75 5.48 -5.90
N SER A 44 4.42 5.46 -4.61
CA SER A 44 5.23 6.05 -3.54
C SER A 44 5.25 5.10 -2.35
N GLN A 45 6.43 4.81 -1.78
CA GLN A 45 6.54 4.04 -0.53
C GLN A 45 5.77 4.67 0.63
N SER A 46 5.56 5.99 0.61
CA SER A 46 4.81 6.70 1.63
C SER A 46 3.66 7.47 1.01
N VAL A 47 2.47 7.33 1.60
CA VAL A 47 1.29 8.08 1.21
C VAL A 47 0.54 8.53 2.45
N ARG A 48 -0.03 9.74 2.37
CA ARG A 48 -0.78 10.35 3.46
C ARG A 48 -2.15 10.79 2.97
N TRP A 49 -3.16 10.54 3.79
CA TRP A 49 -4.52 11.00 3.58
C TRP A 49 -4.98 11.84 4.76
N SER A 50 -5.57 13.00 4.47
CA SER A 50 -6.11 13.89 5.50
C SER A 50 -7.26 13.23 6.27
N SER A 51 -8.18 12.59 5.54
CA SER A 51 -9.28 11.83 6.12
C SER A 51 -9.78 10.74 5.19
N ILE A 52 -10.20 9.62 5.77
CA ILE A 52 -10.77 8.46 5.09
C ILE A 52 -12.17 8.22 5.67
N PRO A 53 -13.23 8.22 4.85
CA PRO A 53 -14.60 8.00 5.32
C PRO A 53 -14.78 6.66 6.04
N ALA A 54 -15.77 6.62 6.94
CA ALA A 54 -16.21 5.36 7.55
C ALA A 54 -16.65 4.35 6.50
N ALA A 55 -16.39 3.06 6.75
CA ALA A 55 -16.74 1.95 5.86
C ALA A 55 -16.22 2.09 4.41
N SER A 56 -15.11 2.83 4.22
CA SER A 56 -14.44 2.94 2.93
C SER A 56 -13.20 2.06 2.85
N ASN A 57 -12.89 1.62 1.63
CA ASN A 57 -11.74 0.81 1.32
C ASN A 57 -10.75 1.67 0.54
N LEU A 58 -9.51 1.72 1.01
CA LEU A 58 -8.43 2.29 0.24
C LEU A 58 -7.47 1.19 -0.16
N THR A 59 -7.06 1.25 -1.42
CA THR A 59 -5.98 0.42 -1.93
C THR A 59 -4.79 1.32 -2.18
N HIS A 60 -3.63 0.93 -1.65
CA HIS A 60 -2.35 1.50 -2.00
C HIS A 60 -1.55 0.45 -2.74
N ALA A 61 -0.82 0.84 -3.78
CA ALA A 61 0.02 -0.08 -4.51
C ALA A 61 1.28 0.61 -5.01
N VAL A 62 2.35 -0.17 -5.10
CA VAL A 62 3.63 0.23 -5.67
C VAL A 62 4.08 -0.83 -6.66
N VAL A 63 4.72 -0.37 -7.74
CA VAL A 63 5.30 -1.27 -8.74
C VAL A 63 6.79 -1.33 -8.52
N VAL A 64 7.31 -2.52 -8.33
CA VAL A 64 8.74 -2.76 -8.07
C VAL A 64 9.29 -3.81 -9.03
N ILE A 65 10.58 -3.71 -9.34
CA ILE A 65 11.33 -4.72 -10.08
C ILE A 65 12.35 -5.34 -9.13
N PRO A 66 12.41 -6.68 -9.02
CA PRO A 66 13.43 -7.34 -8.23
C PRO A 66 14.81 -7.15 -8.87
N ARG A 67 15.81 -6.86 -8.04
CA ARG A 67 17.22 -6.74 -8.45
C ARG A 67 17.88 -8.10 -8.62
N LYS A 68 17.35 -9.13 -7.97
CA LYS A 68 17.88 -10.50 -8.01
C LYS A 68 16.74 -11.49 -8.25
N PRO A 69 16.97 -12.61 -8.93
CA PRO A 69 16.01 -13.69 -8.97
C PRO A 69 15.97 -14.40 -7.60
N GLY A 70 14.78 -14.69 -7.09
CA GLY A 70 14.63 -15.43 -5.84
C GLY A 70 13.21 -15.33 -5.27
N PRO A 71 12.88 -16.16 -4.25
CA PRO A 71 11.65 -16.01 -3.49
C PRO A 71 11.73 -14.76 -2.61
N TYR A 72 10.65 -13.98 -2.61
CA TYR A 72 10.54 -12.74 -1.84
C TYR A 72 9.32 -12.81 -0.93
N ASN A 73 9.54 -12.70 0.39
CA ASN A 73 8.49 -12.80 1.41
C ASN A 73 8.38 -11.52 2.28
N PHE A 74 8.98 -10.41 1.84
CA PHE A 74 9.41 -9.35 2.77
C PHE A 74 8.71 -8.01 2.64
N THR A 75 7.69 -7.87 1.79
CA THR A 75 7.02 -6.57 1.70
C THR A 75 5.94 -6.46 2.78
N SER A 76 5.99 -5.38 3.56
CA SER A 76 5.03 -5.11 4.63
C SER A 76 4.69 -3.65 4.63
N ALA A 77 3.48 -3.29 5.04
CA ALA A 77 3.09 -1.89 5.17
C ALA A 77 2.73 -1.60 6.63
N THR A 78 3.16 -0.45 7.13
CA THR A 78 2.70 0.09 8.41
C THR A 78 1.71 1.21 8.15
N VAL A 79 0.54 1.12 8.77
CA VAL A 79 -0.51 2.13 8.67
C VAL A 79 -0.69 2.77 10.04
N ASN A 80 -0.49 4.08 10.11
CA ASN A 80 -0.76 4.91 11.28
C ASN A 80 -1.98 5.78 11.01
N TYR A 81 -2.90 5.89 11.96
CA TYR A 81 -4.07 6.75 11.84
C TYR A 81 -4.59 7.21 13.19
N ILE A 82 -5.36 8.29 13.17
CA ILE A 82 -6.11 8.77 14.32
C ILE A 82 -7.54 8.26 14.24
N ALA A 83 -7.98 7.58 15.31
CA ALA A 83 -9.36 7.19 15.55
C ALA A 83 -9.90 7.92 16.80
N GLY A 84 -11.15 8.39 16.76
CA GLY A 84 -11.82 9.01 17.91
C GLY A 84 -12.40 10.41 17.64
N GLU A 85 -12.76 11.12 18.71
CA GLU A 85 -13.24 12.52 18.69
C GLU A 85 -12.08 13.49 18.95
N ASP A 86 -12.26 14.77 18.67
CA ASP A 86 -11.23 15.80 18.91
C ASP A 86 -10.78 15.83 20.37
N ASP A 87 -11.66 15.47 21.31
CA ASP A 87 -11.37 15.37 22.75
C ASP A 87 -10.72 14.04 23.17
N LYS A 88 -10.75 13.00 22.32
CA LYS A 88 -10.17 11.68 22.62
C LYS A 88 -9.60 11.05 21.35
N THR A 89 -8.41 11.50 21.00
CA THR A 89 -7.60 10.99 19.89
C THR A 89 -6.86 9.72 20.31
N THR A 90 -7.13 8.61 19.62
CA THR A 90 -6.37 7.35 19.75
C THR A 90 -5.53 7.16 18.50
N VAL A 91 -4.21 7.04 18.65
CA VAL A 91 -3.33 6.67 17.55
C VAL A 91 -3.36 5.16 17.40
N CYS A 92 -3.68 4.69 16.21
CA CYS A 92 -3.73 3.28 15.87
C CYS A 92 -2.66 2.96 14.83
N THR A 93 -1.91 1.89 15.08
CA THR A 93 -0.88 1.36 14.18
C THR A 93 -1.25 -0.06 13.78
N MET A 94 -1.20 -0.36 12.49
CA MET A 94 -1.51 -1.70 11.96
C MET A 94 -0.46 -2.10 10.92
N THR A 95 0.00 -3.35 10.98
CA THR A 95 0.94 -3.92 10.01
C THR A 95 0.18 -4.82 9.05
N LEU A 96 0.35 -4.59 7.74
CA LEU A 96 -0.25 -5.37 6.68
C LEU A 96 0.80 -6.27 6.05
N GLN A 97 0.46 -7.55 5.88
CA GLN A 97 1.22 -8.42 5.01
C GLN A 97 0.78 -8.21 3.56
N CYS A 98 1.77 -8.12 2.66
CA CYS A 98 1.52 -7.97 1.25
C CYS A 98 1.07 -9.28 0.60
N HIS A 99 0.38 -9.18 -0.53
CA HIS A 99 0.34 -10.23 -1.52
C HIS A 99 1.09 -9.75 -2.76
N ILE A 100 2.17 -10.43 -3.14
CA ILE A 100 2.96 -10.08 -4.33
C ILE A 100 2.24 -10.67 -5.54
N LEU A 101 1.82 -9.81 -6.47
CA LEU A 101 1.28 -10.25 -7.76
C LEU A 101 2.38 -10.13 -8.82
N LEU A 102 2.62 -11.25 -9.51
CA LEU A 102 3.59 -11.32 -10.60
C LEU A 102 2.91 -10.87 -11.90
N CYS A 103 3.34 -9.73 -12.46
CA CYS A 103 2.89 -9.30 -13.76
C CYS A 103 3.89 -9.76 -14.82
N PHE A 104 3.49 -10.73 -15.63
CA PHE A 104 4.30 -11.29 -16.71
C PHE A 104 4.11 -10.59 -18.06
N ASP A 105 3.14 -9.68 -18.18
CA ASP A 105 2.74 -9.10 -19.47
C ASP A 105 2.67 -7.56 -19.40
N PRO A 106 3.46 -6.82 -20.20
CA PRO A 106 3.43 -5.35 -20.23
C PRO A 106 2.09 -4.77 -20.72
N LEU A 107 1.20 -5.58 -21.32
CA LEU A 107 -0.12 -5.15 -21.78
C LEU A 107 -1.24 -5.31 -20.73
N ILE A 108 -1.02 -6.06 -19.64
CA ILE A 108 -2.00 -6.25 -18.56
C ILE A 108 -1.75 -5.27 -17.40
N CYS A 109 -0.55 -4.70 -17.32
CA CYS A 109 -0.22 -3.59 -16.42
C CYS A 109 -0.80 -2.27 -16.95
N ASP A 110 -2.12 -2.16 -17.15
CA ASP A 110 -2.72 -0.83 -17.33
C ASP A 110 -2.72 -0.11 -15.97
N LEU A 111 -1.54 0.43 -15.61
CA LEU A 111 -1.31 1.23 -14.40
C LEU A 111 -2.31 2.39 -14.28
N ASN A 112 -2.92 2.82 -15.40
CA ASN A 112 -3.91 3.88 -15.41
C ASN A 112 -5.27 3.47 -14.84
N GLN A 113 -5.53 2.17 -14.69
CA GLN A 113 -6.74 1.65 -14.04
C GLN A 113 -6.61 1.49 -12.52
N LEU A 114 -5.41 1.63 -11.96
CA LEU A 114 -5.18 1.61 -10.52
C LEU A 114 -5.21 3.06 -9.99
N PRO A 115 -6.33 3.51 -9.38
CA PRO A 115 -6.47 4.88 -8.89
C PRO A 115 -5.46 5.23 -7.79
N SER A 116 -4.77 4.24 -7.23
CA SER A 116 -3.75 4.37 -6.19
C SER A 116 -2.34 4.73 -6.70
N LEU A 117 -2.11 4.69 -8.01
CA LEU A 117 -0.80 4.92 -8.66
C LEU A 117 -0.71 6.29 -9.37
N ARG A 118 -1.78 7.11 -9.33
CA ARG A 118 -1.78 8.50 -9.82
C ARG A 118 -1.32 9.49 -8.75
#